data_AF-A0A7Y5NYC0-F1
#
_entry.id   AF-A0A7Y5NYC0-F1
#
_cell.length_a   1.000
_cell.length_b   1.000
_cell.length_c   1.000
_cell.angle_alpha   90.00
_cell.angle_beta   90.00
_cell.angle_gamma   90.00
#
_symmetry.space_group_name_H-M   'P 1'
#
loop_
_entity.id
_entity.type
_entity.pdbx_description
1 polymer ?
#
loop_
_entity_poly.entity_id
_entity_poly.type
_entity_poly.pdbx_seq_one_letter_code
_entity_poly.pdbx_strand_id
1 'polypeptide(L)'
;MATDGIRTTLERAGLAQYVGRDHDQVFTAIVNALAPAGASTEEAAARHAAAEVLEELYAKFAVDAGGLERLDAMTAEDVRTAIELSIARYIYHRWLGELSQRLEEKSVSAAQAERLEREMKAYVGEIVQLDLGNVNVLQLDWSGPQGSRVLEDLYEQAYGVLGTSGESI
;
A
#
# COMPACT_ATOMS: atom_id res chain seq x y z
N MET A 1 11.39 -7.55 17.41
CA MET A 1 10.14 -7.88 18.13
C MET A 1 9.36 -6.60 18.26
N ALA A 2 8.11 -6.54 17.80
CA ALA A 2 7.24 -5.41 18.08
C ALA A 2 7.16 -5.27 19.61
N THR A 3 7.85 -4.26 20.15
CA THR A 3 8.25 -4.26 21.57
C THR A 3 7.11 -3.83 22.50
N ASP A 4 5.99 -3.45 21.91
CA ASP A 4 4.84 -2.83 22.52
C ASP A 4 3.64 -3.25 21.66
N GLY A 5 2.87 -4.25 22.08
CA GLY A 5 1.79 -4.87 21.27
C GLY A 5 0.78 -3.88 20.66
N ILE A 6 -0.16 -4.39 19.87
CA ILE A 6 -1.12 -3.63 19.07
C ILE A 6 -1.84 -2.54 19.87
N ARG A 7 -2.14 -2.80 21.16
CA ARG A 7 -2.72 -1.82 22.08
C ARG A 7 -1.83 -0.60 22.26
N THR A 8 -0.58 -0.80 22.65
CA THR A 8 0.38 0.29 22.86
C THR A 8 0.66 1.04 21.55
N THR A 9 0.65 0.32 20.42
CA THR A 9 0.78 0.91 19.08
C THR A 9 -0.38 1.86 18.77
N LEU A 10 -1.63 1.42 19.01
CA LEU A 10 -2.82 2.26 18.85
C LEU A 10 -2.80 3.47 19.77
N GLU A 11 -2.37 3.30 21.03
CA GLU A 11 -2.25 4.42 21.98
C GLU A 11 -1.26 5.48 21.50
N ARG A 12 -0.07 5.07 21.03
CA ARG A 12 0.94 5.97 20.47
C ARG A 12 0.48 6.67 19.19
N ALA A 13 -0.36 6.00 18.41
CA ALA A 13 -0.99 6.57 17.22
C ALA A 13 -2.16 7.52 17.52
N GLY A 14 -2.51 7.76 18.80
CA GLY A 14 -3.64 8.61 19.18
C GLY A 14 -5.00 7.94 18.98
N LEU A 15 -5.03 6.60 18.97
CA LEU A 15 -6.21 5.76 18.72
C LEU A 15 -6.66 4.99 19.97
N ALA A 16 -6.20 5.39 21.16
CA ALA A 16 -6.54 4.73 22.43
C ALA A 16 -8.06 4.53 22.64
N GLN A 17 -8.88 5.48 22.19
CA GLN A 17 -10.35 5.45 22.27
C GLN A 17 -11.01 4.32 21.46
N TYR A 18 -10.27 3.68 20.56
CA TYR A 18 -10.72 2.55 19.74
C TYR A 18 -10.29 1.19 20.33
N VAL A 19 -9.44 1.17 21.36
CA VAL A 19 -9.04 -0.07 22.03
C VAL A 19 -10.27 -0.76 22.65
N GLY A 20 -10.43 -2.05 22.36
CA GLY A 20 -11.56 -2.86 22.83
C GLY A 20 -12.89 -2.63 22.09
N ARG A 21 -12.89 -1.80 21.04
CA ARG A 21 -14.03 -1.70 20.11
C ARG A 21 -14.03 -2.84 19.12
N ASP A 22 -15.12 -2.91 18.36
CA ASP A 22 -15.25 -3.81 17.23
C ASP A 22 -14.11 -3.62 16.21
N HIS A 23 -13.62 -4.70 15.64
CA HIS A 23 -12.43 -4.68 14.79
C HIS A 23 -12.64 -3.82 13.53
N ASP A 24 -13.84 -3.76 12.95
CA ASP A 24 -14.10 -2.91 11.77
C ASP A 24 -13.92 -1.43 12.13
N GLN A 25 -14.34 -1.04 13.34
CA GLN A 25 -14.16 0.32 13.83
C GLN A 25 -12.69 0.65 14.05
N VAL A 26 -11.89 -0.29 14.58
CA VAL A 26 -10.46 -0.09 14.79
C VAL A 26 -9.73 0.02 13.45
N PHE A 27 -9.99 -0.88 12.51
CA PHE A 27 -9.37 -0.86 11.19
C PHE A 27 -9.71 0.40 10.41
N THR A 28 -10.97 0.84 10.46
CA THR A 28 -11.39 2.13 9.87
C THR A 28 -10.62 3.30 10.49
N ALA A 29 -10.41 3.29 11.81
CA ALA A 29 -9.65 4.32 12.50
C ALA A 29 -8.17 4.31 12.09
N ILE A 30 -7.57 3.13 11.93
CA ILE A 30 -6.18 2.99 11.45
C ILE A 30 -6.07 3.54 10.02
N VAL A 31 -6.96 3.15 9.11
CA VAL A 31 -6.96 3.69 7.73
C VAL A 31 -7.08 5.21 7.74
N ASN A 32 -7.99 5.77 8.54
CA ASN A 32 -8.16 7.23 8.63
C ASN A 32 -6.94 7.95 9.23
N ALA A 33 -6.19 7.30 10.12
CA ALA A 33 -4.97 7.85 10.69
C ALA A 33 -3.80 7.80 9.70
N LEU A 34 -3.68 6.72 8.93
CA LEU A 34 -2.61 6.54 7.93
C LEU A 34 -2.85 7.34 6.65
N ALA A 35 -4.09 7.33 6.17
CA ALA A 35 -4.52 7.94 4.91
C ALA A 35 -5.90 8.57 5.10
N PRO A 36 -5.96 9.82 5.60
CA PRO A 36 -7.20 10.56 5.77
C PRO A 36 -7.99 10.64 4.46
N ALA A 37 -9.29 10.90 4.55
CA ALA A 37 -10.08 11.19 3.36
C ALA A 37 -9.49 12.42 2.66
N GLY A 38 -8.87 12.20 1.51
CA GLY A 38 -8.29 13.23 0.66
C GLY A 38 -9.05 13.37 -0.65
N ALA A 39 -8.70 14.40 -1.40
CA ALA A 39 -9.31 14.71 -2.70
C ALA A 39 -8.34 14.49 -3.87
N SER A 40 -7.03 14.32 -3.61
CA SER A 40 -6.07 14.04 -4.69
C SER A 40 -6.02 12.56 -5.05
N THR A 41 -5.55 12.26 -6.26
CA THR A 41 -5.29 10.89 -6.73
C THR A 41 -4.30 10.17 -5.83
N GLU A 42 -3.26 10.86 -5.36
CA GLU A 42 -2.28 10.31 -4.42
C GLU A 42 -2.91 9.95 -3.07
N GLU A 43 -3.75 10.82 -2.51
CA GLU A 43 -4.41 10.57 -1.23
C GLU A 43 -5.39 9.39 -1.35
N ALA A 44 -6.14 9.30 -2.46
CA ALA A 44 -7.02 8.18 -2.74
C ALA A 44 -6.22 6.86 -2.90
N ALA A 45 -5.12 6.89 -3.65
CA ALA A 45 -4.25 5.73 -3.82
C ALA A 45 -3.64 5.25 -2.50
N ALA A 46 -3.17 6.17 -1.66
CA ALA A 46 -2.63 5.85 -0.34
C ALA A 46 -3.70 5.20 0.55
N ARG A 47 -4.93 5.69 0.49
CA ARG A 47 -6.05 5.14 1.24
C ARG A 47 -6.44 3.73 0.77
N HIS A 48 -6.49 3.49 -0.54
CA HIS A 48 -6.73 2.16 -1.09
C HIS A 48 -5.62 1.18 -0.70
N ALA A 49 -4.36 1.59 -0.80
CA ALA A 49 -3.23 0.77 -0.40
C ALA A 49 -3.27 0.40 1.09
N ALA A 50 -3.55 1.37 1.97
CA ALA A 50 -3.67 1.12 3.40
C ALA A 50 -4.81 0.15 3.73
N ALA A 51 -5.97 0.33 3.08
CA ALA A 51 -7.13 -0.55 3.28
C ALA A 51 -6.85 -1.99 2.83
N GLU A 52 -6.28 -2.19 1.64
CA GLU A 52 -5.96 -3.53 1.11
C GLU A 52 -4.94 -4.26 1.97
N VAL A 53 -3.86 -3.59 2.39
CA VAL A 53 -2.83 -4.20 3.24
C VAL A 53 -3.40 -4.61 4.58
N LEU A 54 -4.23 -3.76 5.18
CA LEU A 54 -4.87 -4.06 6.44
C LEU A 54 -5.87 -5.22 6.30
N GLU A 55 -6.65 -5.28 5.22
CA GLU A 55 -7.52 -6.42 4.92
C GLU A 55 -6.71 -7.72 4.79
N GLU A 56 -5.57 -7.69 4.10
CA GLU A 56 -4.69 -8.85 3.99
C GLU A 56 -4.13 -9.29 5.37
N LEU A 57 -3.74 -8.35 6.22
CA LEU A 57 -3.30 -8.65 7.60
C LEU A 57 -4.45 -9.20 8.46
N TYR A 58 -5.64 -8.63 8.34
CA TYR A 58 -6.84 -9.06 9.04
C TYR A 58 -7.13 -10.54 8.74
N ALA A 59 -7.13 -10.89 7.45
CA ALA A 59 -7.36 -12.26 7.00
C ALA A 59 -6.22 -13.21 7.42
N LYS A 60 -4.95 -12.79 7.23
CA LYS A 60 -3.77 -13.61 7.53
C LYS A 60 -3.69 -14.00 9.01
N PHE A 61 -4.08 -13.11 9.92
CA PHE A 61 -4.01 -13.34 11.36
C PHE A 61 -5.34 -13.78 11.98
N ALA A 62 -6.38 -14.03 11.17
CA ALA A 62 -7.72 -14.45 11.61
C ALA A 62 -8.26 -13.54 12.74
N VAL A 63 -8.20 -12.23 12.50
CA VAL A 63 -8.61 -11.20 13.48
C VAL A 63 -10.11 -11.31 13.78
N ASP A 64 -10.92 -11.75 12.82
CA ASP A 64 -12.35 -12.05 12.97
C ASP A 64 -12.63 -13.08 14.08
N ALA A 65 -11.80 -14.14 14.15
CA ALA A 65 -11.96 -15.22 15.11
C ALA A 65 -11.22 -14.97 16.43
N GLY A 66 -10.20 -14.11 16.40
CA GLY A 66 -9.20 -14.03 17.46
C GLY A 66 -8.99 -12.68 18.11
N GLY A 67 -9.60 -11.62 17.59
CA GLY A 67 -9.38 -10.25 18.03
C GLY A 67 -8.07 -9.63 17.52
N LEU A 68 -7.90 -8.34 17.80
CA LEU A 68 -6.75 -7.54 17.35
C LEU A 68 -5.42 -8.04 17.92
N GLU A 69 -5.43 -8.63 19.10
CA GLU A 69 -4.26 -9.20 19.77
C GLU A 69 -3.57 -10.29 18.92
N ARG A 70 -4.25 -10.85 17.90
CA ARG A 70 -3.61 -11.75 16.92
C ARG A 70 -2.48 -11.07 16.15
N LEU A 71 -2.55 -9.75 15.96
CA LEU A 71 -1.51 -8.98 15.31
C LEU A 71 -0.22 -8.90 16.15
N ASP A 72 -0.27 -9.20 17.45
CA ASP A 72 0.94 -9.27 18.30
C ASP A 72 1.85 -10.44 17.90
N ALA A 73 1.33 -11.41 17.13
CA ALA A 73 2.11 -12.50 16.57
C ALA A 73 2.87 -12.11 15.30
N MET A 74 2.71 -10.88 14.78
CA MET A 74 3.44 -10.42 13.60
C MET A 74 4.95 -10.46 13.84
N THR A 75 5.62 -11.16 12.94
CA THR A 75 7.08 -11.19 12.86
C THR A 75 7.60 -9.94 12.15
N ALA A 76 8.92 -9.71 12.24
CA ALA A 76 9.56 -8.65 11.46
C ALA A 76 9.34 -8.86 9.94
N GLU A 77 9.27 -10.11 9.49
CA GLU A 77 9.01 -10.44 8.08
C GLU A 77 7.58 -10.11 7.67
N ASP A 78 6.61 -10.27 8.57
CA ASP A 78 5.22 -9.88 8.31
C ASP A 78 5.09 -8.37 8.15
N VAL A 79 5.80 -7.59 8.98
CA VAL A 79 5.84 -6.13 8.87
C VAL A 79 6.56 -5.70 7.60
N ARG A 80 7.69 -6.35 7.26
CA ARG A 80 8.43 -6.12 6.00
C ARG A 80 7.50 -6.33 4.80
N THR A 81 6.86 -7.49 4.74
CA THR A 81 5.90 -7.83 3.67
C THR A 81 4.75 -6.81 3.59
N ALA A 82 4.21 -6.38 4.73
CA ALA A 82 3.13 -5.39 4.75
C ALA A 82 3.58 -4.02 4.19
N ILE A 83 4.81 -3.59 4.46
CA ILE A 83 5.39 -2.36 3.90
C ILE A 83 5.58 -2.49 2.40
N GLU A 84 6.18 -3.59 1.93
CA GLU A 84 6.37 -3.84 0.49
C GLU A 84 5.03 -3.85 -0.25
N LEU A 85 4.04 -4.55 0.29
CA LEU A 85 2.70 -4.59 -0.26
C LEU A 85 2.08 -3.18 -0.29
N SER A 86 2.21 -2.41 0.79
CA SER A 86 1.68 -1.03 0.85
C SER A 86 2.26 -0.15 -0.26
N ILE A 87 3.57 -0.23 -0.49
CA ILE A 87 4.24 0.51 -1.56
C ILE A 87 3.74 0.04 -2.93
N ALA A 88 3.68 -1.28 -3.16
CA ALA A 88 3.22 -1.83 -4.43
C ALA A 88 1.77 -1.42 -4.74
N ARG A 89 0.87 -1.50 -3.75
CA ARG A 89 -0.54 -1.10 -3.93
C ARG A 89 -0.67 0.41 -4.15
N TYR A 90 0.11 1.22 -3.46
CA TYR A 90 0.09 2.67 -3.64
C TYR A 90 0.51 3.07 -5.05
N ILE A 91 1.62 2.51 -5.56
CA ILE A 91 2.09 2.76 -6.91
C ILE A 91 1.04 2.30 -7.94
N TYR A 92 0.50 1.09 -7.78
CA TYR A 92 -0.53 0.55 -8.66
C TYR A 92 -1.79 1.43 -8.72
N HIS A 93 -2.33 1.86 -7.58
CA HIS A 93 -3.55 2.67 -7.54
C HIS A 93 -3.35 4.07 -8.12
N ARG A 94 -2.19 4.69 -7.88
CA ARG A 94 -1.85 5.98 -8.50
C ARG A 94 -1.79 5.85 -10.02
N TRP A 95 -1.11 4.80 -10.49
CA TRP A 95 -1.02 4.47 -11.91
C TRP A 95 -2.39 4.17 -12.54
N LEU A 96 -3.26 3.47 -11.83
CA LEU A 96 -4.62 3.14 -12.27
C LEU A 96 -5.47 4.41 -12.46
N GLY A 97 -5.27 5.41 -11.60
CA GLY A 97 -5.89 6.73 -11.76
C GLY A 97 -5.52 7.39 -13.08
N GLU A 98 -4.24 7.34 -13.47
CA GLU A 98 -3.79 7.87 -14.76
C GLU A 98 -4.29 7.06 -15.96
N LEU A 99 -4.32 5.73 -15.85
CA LEU A 99 -4.91 4.89 -16.89
C LEU A 99 -6.38 5.20 -17.10
N SER A 100 -7.12 5.40 -16.00
CA SER A 100 -8.55 5.76 -16.03
C SER A 100 -8.76 7.09 -16.74
N GLN A 101 -7.93 8.10 -16.45
CA GLN A 101 -7.96 9.38 -17.17
C GLN A 101 -7.72 9.18 -18.67
N ARG A 102 -6.72 8.38 -19.07
CA ARG A 102 -6.44 8.08 -20.48
C ARG A 102 -7.59 7.35 -21.19
N LEU A 103 -8.28 6.46 -20.47
CA LEU A 103 -9.48 5.78 -20.97
C LEU A 103 -10.63 6.78 -21.20
N GLU A 104 -10.87 7.70 -20.26
CA GLU A 104 -11.88 8.76 -20.40
C GLU A 104 -11.59 9.71 -21.56
N GLU A 105 -10.32 10.06 -21.75
CA GLU A 105 -9.82 10.87 -22.87
C GLU A 105 -9.80 10.10 -24.21
N LYS A 106 -10.13 8.81 -24.20
CA LYS A 106 -10.11 7.91 -25.36
C LYS A 106 -8.72 7.77 -26.01
N SER A 107 -7.66 8.04 -25.26
CA SER A 107 -6.28 7.81 -25.70
C SER A 107 -5.85 6.34 -25.55
N VAL A 108 -6.62 5.55 -24.79
CA VAL A 108 -6.49 4.09 -24.64
C VAL A 108 -7.88 3.45 -24.76
N SER A 109 -7.99 2.29 -25.40
CA SER A 109 -9.25 1.52 -25.46
C SER A 109 -9.49 0.68 -24.21
N ALA A 110 -10.74 0.31 -23.92
CA ALA A 110 -11.07 -0.55 -22.76
C ALA A 110 -10.27 -1.87 -22.76
N ALA A 111 -10.13 -2.52 -23.92
CA ALA A 111 -9.35 -3.76 -24.04
C ALA A 111 -7.84 -3.56 -23.77
N GLN A 112 -7.29 -2.40 -24.15
CA GLN A 112 -5.91 -2.05 -23.82
C GLN A 112 -5.75 -1.74 -22.33
N ALA A 113 -6.70 -1.01 -21.73
CA ALA A 113 -6.70 -0.69 -20.31
C ALA A 113 -6.73 -1.97 -19.46
N GLU A 114 -7.67 -2.89 -19.72
CA GLU A 114 -7.76 -4.17 -19.01
C GLU A 114 -6.47 -5.00 -19.09
N ARG A 115 -5.78 -4.96 -20.23
CA ARG A 115 -4.50 -5.65 -20.39
C ARG A 115 -3.42 -4.99 -19.53
N LEU A 116 -3.27 -3.67 -19.63
CA LEU A 116 -2.28 -2.91 -18.89
C LEU A 116 -2.50 -3.04 -17.37
N GLU A 117 -3.74 -3.06 -16.90
CA GLU A 117 -4.06 -3.26 -15.48
C GLU A 117 -3.50 -4.58 -14.93
N ARG A 118 -3.66 -5.68 -15.67
CA ARG A 118 -3.14 -6.99 -15.27
C ARG A 118 -1.62 -7.03 -15.27
N GLU A 119 -1.01 -6.48 -16.32
CA GLU A 119 0.45 -6.42 -16.47
C GLU A 119 1.08 -5.56 -15.37
N MET A 120 0.52 -4.38 -15.10
CA MET A 120 1.05 -3.44 -14.11
C MET A 120 0.98 -3.99 -12.69
N LYS A 121 -0.11 -4.67 -12.32
CA LYS A 121 -0.25 -5.24 -10.98
C LYS A 121 0.85 -6.27 -10.68
N ALA A 122 1.17 -7.12 -11.65
CA ALA A 122 2.27 -8.09 -11.52
C ALA A 122 3.63 -7.38 -11.50
N TYR A 123 3.86 -6.49 -12.47
CA TYR A 123 5.12 -5.77 -12.63
C TYR A 123 5.51 -4.96 -11.39
N VAL A 124 4.58 -4.18 -10.81
CA VAL A 124 4.84 -3.38 -9.61
C VAL A 124 5.21 -4.26 -8.42
N GLY A 125 4.56 -5.41 -8.27
CA GLY A 125 4.92 -6.38 -7.23
C GLY A 125 6.36 -6.89 -7.38
N GLU A 126 6.77 -7.22 -8.61
CA GLU A 126 8.11 -7.73 -8.91
C GLU A 126 9.20 -6.68 -8.67
N ILE A 127 9.02 -5.43 -9.14
CA ILE A 127 10.03 -4.38 -8.96
C ILE A 127 10.20 -4.00 -7.49
N VAL A 128 9.11 -3.93 -6.72
CA VAL A 128 9.18 -3.60 -5.29
C VAL A 128 9.95 -4.67 -4.53
N GLN A 129 9.70 -5.95 -4.83
CA GLN A 129 10.43 -7.06 -4.22
C GLN A 129 11.92 -7.06 -4.61
N LEU A 130 12.23 -6.74 -5.87
CA LEU A 130 13.60 -6.69 -6.36
C LEU A 130 14.39 -5.56 -5.67
N ASP A 131 13.83 -4.36 -5.66
CA ASP A 131 14.51 -3.15 -5.17
C ASP A 131 14.62 -3.14 -3.64
N LEU A 132 13.60 -3.64 -2.94
CA LEU A 132 13.60 -3.70 -1.48
C LEU A 132 14.23 -5.00 -0.93
N GLY A 133 14.57 -5.96 -1.79
CA GLY A 133 15.15 -7.25 -1.39
C GLY A 133 16.43 -7.14 -0.56
N ASN A 134 17.24 -6.12 -0.81
CA ASN A 134 18.48 -5.85 -0.08
C ASN A 134 18.40 -4.67 0.90
N VAL A 135 17.22 -4.05 1.01
CA VAL A 135 17.02 -2.86 1.84
C VAL A 135 16.40 -3.27 3.18
N ASN A 136 16.96 -2.78 4.29
CA ASN A 136 16.33 -2.96 5.58
C ASN A 136 15.16 -1.98 5.74
N VAL A 137 14.01 -2.34 5.17
CA VAL A 137 12.79 -1.51 5.14
C VAL A 137 12.29 -1.08 6.53
N LEU A 138 12.63 -1.84 7.57
CA LEU A 138 12.23 -1.54 8.95
C LEU A 138 13.09 -0.44 9.60
N GLN A 139 14.23 -0.10 9.00
CA GLN A 139 15.15 0.93 9.49
C GLN A 139 15.21 2.17 8.60
N LEU A 140 14.46 2.18 7.50
CA LEU A 140 14.38 3.36 6.64
C LEU A 140 13.61 4.48 7.32
N ASP A 141 14.10 5.71 7.13
CA ASP A 141 13.32 6.91 7.42
C ASP A 141 12.31 7.15 6.29
N TRP A 142 11.13 6.56 6.45
CA TRP A 142 10.00 6.71 5.53
C TRP A 142 9.43 8.13 5.49
N SER A 143 9.60 8.89 6.57
CA SER A 143 9.13 10.29 6.67
C SER A 143 10.12 11.30 6.09
N GLY A 144 11.34 10.87 5.82
CA GLY A 144 12.42 11.71 5.33
C GLY A 144 12.87 11.38 3.91
N PRO A 145 14.02 11.95 3.49
CA PRO A 145 14.50 11.85 2.12
C PRO A 145 14.80 10.42 1.63
N GLN A 146 15.00 9.47 2.55
CA GLN A 146 15.24 8.07 2.19
C GLN A 146 13.98 7.43 1.63
N GLY A 147 12.86 7.53 2.35
CA GLY A 147 11.57 7.03 1.89
C GLY A 147 11.11 7.70 0.60
N SER A 148 11.25 9.03 0.50
CA SER A 148 10.89 9.77 -0.72
C SER A 148 11.66 9.27 -1.94
N ARG A 149 12.98 9.07 -1.84
CA ARG A 149 13.79 8.59 -2.95
C ARG A 149 13.40 7.18 -3.39
N VAL A 150 13.20 6.27 -2.44
CA VAL A 150 12.76 4.89 -2.74
C VAL A 150 11.44 4.90 -3.51
N LEU A 151 10.49 5.72 -3.09
CA LEU A 151 9.20 5.84 -3.77
C LEU A 151 9.34 6.48 -5.16
N GLU A 152 10.12 7.55 -5.29
CA GLU A 152 10.40 8.21 -6.57
C GLU A 152 11.04 7.24 -7.58
N ASP A 153 12.08 6.51 -7.17
CA ASP A 153 12.78 5.54 -8.04
C ASP A 153 11.84 4.41 -8.51
N LEU A 154 11.01 3.88 -7.61
CA LEU A 154 10.01 2.86 -7.95
C LEU A 154 8.91 3.41 -8.87
N TYR A 155 8.52 4.67 -8.67
CA TYR A 155 7.58 5.35 -9.55
C TYR A 155 8.14 5.52 -10.95
N GLU A 156 9.36 6.05 -11.09
CA GLU A 156 9.99 6.24 -12.40
C GLU A 156 10.10 4.92 -13.17
N GLN A 157 10.40 3.81 -12.49
CA GLN A 157 10.43 2.48 -13.09
C GLN A 157 9.04 2.00 -13.53
N ALA A 158 8.03 2.09 -12.66
CA ALA A 158 6.63 1.74 -12.97
C ALA A 158 6.11 2.52 -14.19
N TYR A 159 6.40 3.81 -14.27
CA TYR A 159 5.92 4.68 -15.34
C TYR A 159 6.74 4.61 -16.62
N GLY A 160 8.02 4.20 -16.55
CA GLY A 160 8.82 3.91 -17.73
C GLY A 160 8.17 2.89 -18.67
N VAL A 161 7.42 1.93 -18.12
CA VAL A 161 6.66 0.92 -18.89
C VAL A 161 5.51 1.53 -19.70
N LEU A 162 4.88 2.60 -19.20
CA LEU A 162 3.83 3.32 -19.94
C LEU A 162 4.38 4.08 -21.15
N GLY A 163 5.61 4.58 -21.06
CA GLY A 163 6.25 5.34 -22.14
C GLY A 163 6.65 4.48 -23.34
N THR A 164 7.06 3.24 -23.10
CA THR A 164 7.53 2.31 -24.16
C THR A 164 6.40 1.60 -24.89
N SER A 165 5.22 1.49 -24.27
CA SER A 165 4.05 0.84 -24.87
C SER A 165 3.31 1.70 -25.92
N GLY A 166 3.73 2.97 -26.09
CA GLY A 166 3.22 3.89 -27.11
C GLY A 166 3.96 3.85 -28.45
N GLU A 167 5.11 3.17 -28.52
CA GLU A 167 5.90 3.03 -29.75
C GLU A 167 5.70 1.65 -30.38
N SER A 168 4.51 1.43 -30.93
CA SER A 168 4.29 0.45 -32.00
C SER A 168 3.13 0.96 -32.85
N ILE A 169 3.49 1.85 -33.78
CA ILE A 169 2.68 2.28 -34.93
C ILE A 169 2.68 1.15 -35.96
#